data_AF-A0A525VR62-F1
#
_entry.id   AF-A0A525VR62-F1
#
_cell.length_a   1.000
_cell.length_b   1.000
_cell.length_c   1.000
_cell.angle_alpha   90.00
_cell.angle_beta   90.00
_cell.angle_gamma   90.00
#
_symmetry.space_group_name_H-M   'P 1'
#
loop_
_entity.id
_entity.type
_entity.pdbx_description
1 polymer ?
#
loop_
_entity_poly.entity_id
_entity_poly.type
_entity_poly.pdbx_seq_one_letter_code
_entity_poly.pdbx_strand_id
1 'polypeptide(L)'
;MSDQLSPLMPSVSDQVSVGDVVERLTLWKFASFSKDWFGDALREAGDMNSMDARRREIVFAVCIAENYLVEWVRDDVLHREFRLVDHYFPAEGRKIGVTDRWRQVVEHLYEDGTISGKPDWGQKFWSDFTNLAEWRNGLIHGRVSRPDTDGLASKERPLPSIEQLQGLEAGWAINVVTRLICELHKSVGTPTPNWLALPSKLA
;
A
#
# COMPACT_ATOMS: atom_id res chain seq x y z
N MET A 1 32.75 -61.07 -14.55
CA MET A 1 32.41 -60.06 -13.52
C MET A 1 31.11 -59.44 -13.99
N SER A 2 30.02 -59.76 -13.30
CA SER A 2 28.66 -59.36 -13.66
C SER A 2 28.33 -58.05 -12.96
N ASP A 3 28.12 -56.97 -13.71
CA ASP A 3 27.59 -55.73 -13.16
C ASP A 3 26.07 -55.84 -13.01
N GLN A 4 25.63 -55.77 -11.76
CA GLN A 4 24.23 -55.74 -11.37
C GLN A 4 23.62 -54.35 -11.57
N LEU A 5 22.41 -54.36 -12.13
CA LEU A 5 21.48 -53.25 -12.22
C LEU A 5 21.14 -52.68 -10.83
N SER A 6 21.33 -51.36 -10.65
CA SER A 6 20.59 -50.58 -9.66
C SER A 6 19.42 -49.88 -10.35
N PRO A 7 18.17 -49.97 -9.84
CA PRO A 7 17.05 -49.24 -10.42
C PRO A 7 17.16 -47.75 -10.07
N LEU A 8 17.03 -46.91 -11.10
CA LEU A 8 16.78 -45.48 -10.97
C LEU A 8 15.52 -45.27 -10.11
N MET A 9 15.69 -44.51 -9.03
CA MET A 9 14.59 -43.97 -8.22
C MET A 9 13.57 -43.27 -9.14
N PRO A 10 12.26 -43.42 -8.90
CA PRO A 10 11.27 -42.67 -9.64
C PRO A 10 11.47 -41.17 -9.41
N SER A 11 11.58 -40.43 -10.50
CA SER A 11 11.45 -38.97 -10.54
C SER A 11 10.18 -38.58 -9.80
N VAL A 12 10.32 -37.72 -8.78
CA VAL A 12 9.21 -37.01 -8.16
C VAL A 12 8.64 -36.10 -9.23
N SER A 13 7.72 -36.63 -10.04
CA SER A 13 6.78 -35.81 -10.77
C SER A 13 5.89 -35.18 -9.72
N ASP A 14 6.06 -33.87 -9.49
CA ASP A 14 5.15 -33.05 -8.71
C ASP A 14 3.75 -33.15 -9.30
N GLN A 15 2.99 -34.15 -8.84
CA GLN A 15 1.54 -34.17 -8.97
C GLN A 15 1.00 -33.17 -7.96
N VAL A 16 1.15 -31.88 -8.26
CA VAL A 16 0.37 -30.85 -7.57
C VAL A 16 -1.08 -31.16 -7.90
N SER A 17 -1.81 -31.61 -6.90
CA SER A 17 -3.22 -31.94 -7.00
C SER A 17 -3.98 -30.73 -7.54
N VAL A 18 -4.89 -30.93 -8.49
CA VAL A 18 -5.79 -29.87 -8.97
C VAL A 18 -6.54 -29.23 -7.79
N GLY A 19 -6.81 -29.99 -6.73
CA GLY A 19 -7.37 -29.49 -5.47
C GLY A 19 -6.45 -28.47 -4.79
N ASP A 20 -5.15 -28.71 -4.74
CA ASP A 20 -4.17 -27.81 -4.11
C ASP A 20 -4.01 -26.51 -4.92
N VAL A 21 -4.08 -26.61 -6.25
CA VAL A 21 -4.06 -25.44 -7.14
C VAL A 21 -5.35 -24.63 -6.99
N VAL A 22 -6.52 -25.27 -6.98
CA VAL A 22 -7.80 -24.60 -6.79
C VAL A 22 -7.89 -23.96 -5.41
N GLU A 23 -7.43 -24.64 -4.35
CA GLU A 23 -7.43 -24.12 -2.98
C GLU A 23 -6.52 -22.89 -2.84
N ARG A 24 -5.29 -22.94 -3.37
CA ARG A 24 -4.38 -21.78 -3.46
C ARG A 24 -4.97 -20.64 -4.30
N LEU A 25 -5.65 -20.96 -5.41
CA LEU A 25 -6.42 -20.02 -6.24
C LEU A 25 -7.75 -19.57 -5.61
N THR A 26 -8.10 -20.02 -4.42
CA THR A 26 -9.17 -19.39 -3.61
C THR A 26 -8.58 -18.53 -2.50
N LEU A 27 -7.46 -18.92 -1.91
CA LEU A 27 -6.81 -18.18 -0.82
C LEU A 27 -6.41 -16.75 -1.21
N TRP A 28 -5.84 -16.55 -2.40
CA TRP A 28 -5.48 -15.21 -2.88
C TRP A 28 -6.67 -14.24 -2.99
N LYS A 29 -7.89 -14.73 -3.21
CA LYS A 29 -9.09 -13.89 -3.34
C LYS A 29 -9.45 -13.17 -2.05
N PHE A 30 -8.99 -13.70 -0.91
CA PHE A 30 -9.27 -13.18 0.42
C PHE A 30 -8.01 -12.63 1.11
N ALA A 31 -6.87 -12.60 0.41
CA ALA A 31 -5.65 -12.07 0.98
C ALA A 31 -5.82 -10.56 1.26
N SER A 32 -5.57 -10.15 2.49
CA SER A 32 -5.61 -8.75 2.93
C SER A 32 -4.34 -8.45 3.71
N PHE A 33 -3.62 -7.41 3.30
CA PHE A 33 -2.32 -7.01 3.81
C PHE A 33 -2.35 -5.64 4.48
N SER A 34 -3.38 -4.82 4.25
CA SER A 34 -3.43 -3.44 4.78
C SER A 34 -3.25 -3.38 6.29
N LYS A 35 -3.90 -4.29 7.02
CA LYS A 35 -3.81 -4.37 8.48
C LYS A 35 -2.40 -4.72 8.95
N ASP A 36 -1.73 -5.65 8.26
CA ASP A 36 -0.38 -6.08 8.64
C ASP A 36 0.63 -4.97 8.34
N TRP A 37 0.52 -4.31 7.18
CA TRP A 37 1.29 -3.10 6.88
C TRP A 37 1.08 -1.98 7.90
N PHE A 38 -0.15 -1.85 8.42
CA PHE A 38 -0.46 -0.88 9.47
C PHE A 38 0.23 -1.24 10.78
N GLY A 39 0.21 -2.51 11.17
CA GLY A 39 0.97 -3.01 12.31
C GLY A 39 2.48 -2.80 12.16
N ASP A 40 3.02 -2.99 10.96
CA ASP A 40 4.44 -2.79 10.65
C ASP A 40 4.82 -1.31 10.76
N ALA A 41 4.03 -0.42 10.17
CA ALA A 41 4.23 1.02 10.28
C ALA A 41 4.19 1.47 11.75
N LEU A 42 3.22 0.98 12.55
CA LEU A 42 3.13 1.30 13.98
C LEU A 42 4.39 0.88 14.76
N ARG A 43 4.96 -0.29 14.45
CA ARG A 43 6.20 -0.74 15.11
C ARG A 43 7.37 0.17 14.76
N GLU A 44 7.51 0.55 13.49
CA GLU A 44 8.54 1.53 13.09
C GLU A 44 8.30 2.89 13.73
N ALA A 45 7.03 3.29 13.90
CA ALA A 45 6.71 4.53 14.58
C ALA A 45 7.17 4.57 16.04
N GLY A 46 7.21 3.43 16.74
CA GLY A 46 7.67 3.35 18.13
C GLY A 46 9.15 3.67 18.35
N ASP A 47 10.00 3.60 17.32
CA ASP A 47 11.43 3.94 17.44
C ASP A 47 11.68 5.42 17.10
N MET A 48 11.53 6.28 18.12
CA MET A 48 11.57 7.74 17.96
C MET A 48 12.92 8.31 17.49
N ASN A 49 14.02 7.58 17.66
CA ASN A 49 15.37 8.11 17.43
C ASN A 49 16.02 7.58 16.14
N SER A 50 15.31 6.74 15.39
CA SER A 50 15.86 6.06 14.22
C SER A 50 15.38 6.67 12.91
N MET A 51 16.30 7.30 12.17
CA MET A 51 16.05 7.78 10.81
C MET A 51 15.63 6.64 9.89
N ASP A 52 16.23 5.46 10.05
CA ASP A 52 15.85 4.29 9.26
C ASP A 52 14.43 3.80 9.61
N ALA A 53 14.01 3.94 10.87
CA ALA A 53 12.62 3.69 11.25
C ALA A 53 11.66 4.67 10.56
N ARG A 54 11.99 5.97 10.47
CA ARG A 54 11.16 6.93 9.70
C ARG A 54 11.04 6.55 8.22
N ARG A 55 12.15 6.12 7.62
CA ARG A 55 12.17 5.67 6.22
C ARG A 55 11.26 4.46 6.01
N ARG A 56 11.33 3.46 6.91
CA ARG A 56 10.48 2.27 6.85
C ARG A 56 9.01 2.58 7.14
N GLU A 57 8.74 3.45 8.11
CA GLU A 57 7.38 3.93 8.40
C GLU A 57 6.73 4.54 7.15
N ILE A 58 7.43 5.42 6.43
CA ILE A 58 6.93 6.02 5.18
C ILE A 58 6.59 4.94 4.15
N VAL A 59 7.48 3.97 3.95
CA VAL A 59 7.27 2.89 2.98
C VAL A 59 6.05 2.06 3.37
N PHE A 60 5.97 1.61 4.63
CA PHE A 60 4.86 0.82 5.12
C PHE A 60 3.55 1.59 5.07
N ALA A 61 3.53 2.88 5.42
CA ALA A 61 2.34 3.71 5.33
C ALA A 61 1.78 3.75 3.89
N VAL A 62 2.61 3.96 2.88
CA VAL A 62 2.14 3.94 1.49
C VAL A 62 1.68 2.54 1.06
N CYS A 63 2.33 1.47 1.54
CA CYS A 63 1.86 0.11 1.31
C CYS A 63 0.46 -0.15 1.89
N ILE A 64 0.14 0.43 3.07
CA ILE A 64 -1.23 0.40 3.61
C ILE A 64 -2.19 1.02 2.59
N ALA A 65 -1.93 2.25 2.15
CA ALA A 65 -2.83 2.95 1.24
C ALA A 65 -3.02 2.21 -0.09
N GLU A 66 -1.96 1.60 -0.65
CA GLU A 66 -2.05 0.84 -1.90
C GLU A 66 -2.92 -0.41 -1.76
N ASN A 67 -2.70 -1.21 -0.71
CA ASN A 67 -3.46 -2.44 -0.49
C ASN A 67 -4.90 -2.13 -0.05
N TYR A 68 -5.07 -1.09 0.77
CA TYR A 68 -6.35 -0.74 1.35
C TYR A 68 -7.40 -0.42 0.32
N LEU A 69 -7.04 0.38 -0.68
CA LEU A 69 -7.97 0.76 -1.75
C LEU A 69 -8.51 -0.49 -2.47
N VAL A 70 -7.64 -1.44 -2.80
CA VAL A 70 -8.03 -2.68 -3.50
C VAL A 70 -8.91 -3.53 -2.59
N GLU A 71 -8.51 -3.73 -1.34
CA GLU A 71 -9.25 -4.53 -0.36
C GLU A 71 -10.63 -3.94 -0.06
N TRP A 72 -10.72 -2.63 0.15
CA TRP A 72 -11.97 -1.91 0.37
C TRP A 72 -12.91 -2.03 -0.83
N VAL A 73 -12.41 -1.82 -2.05
CA VAL A 73 -13.25 -1.99 -3.25
C VAL A 73 -13.73 -3.43 -3.38
N ARG A 74 -12.82 -4.40 -3.22
CA ARG A 74 -13.13 -5.82 -3.35
C ARG A 74 -14.14 -6.29 -2.31
N ASP A 75 -13.91 -5.99 -1.04
CA ASP A 75 -14.65 -6.59 0.08
C ASP A 75 -15.90 -5.77 0.43
N ASP A 76 -15.78 -4.45 0.50
CA ASP A 76 -16.84 -3.60 1.04
C ASP A 76 -17.72 -3.00 -0.06
N VAL A 77 -17.13 -2.54 -1.18
CA VAL A 77 -17.88 -1.88 -2.25
C VAL A 77 -18.52 -2.88 -3.21
N LEU A 78 -17.77 -3.90 -3.62
CA LEU A 78 -18.24 -4.92 -4.56
C LEU A 78 -18.75 -6.17 -3.87
N HIS A 79 -18.77 -6.23 -2.54
CA HIS A 79 -19.23 -7.38 -1.77
C HIS A 79 -18.63 -8.73 -2.25
N ARG A 80 -17.34 -8.70 -2.64
CA ARG A 80 -16.57 -9.84 -3.16
C ARG A 80 -17.03 -10.36 -4.52
N GLU A 81 -17.67 -9.53 -5.32
CA GLU A 81 -17.88 -9.78 -6.74
C GLU A 81 -16.57 -9.62 -7.54
N PHE A 82 -15.65 -10.58 -7.37
CA PHE A 82 -14.27 -10.53 -7.87
C PHE A 82 -14.14 -10.27 -9.38
N ARG A 83 -15.18 -10.62 -10.17
CA ARG A 83 -15.19 -10.37 -11.62
C ARG A 83 -15.25 -8.88 -11.97
N LEU A 84 -15.76 -8.05 -11.06
CA LEU A 84 -15.88 -6.61 -11.25
C LEU A 84 -14.64 -5.84 -10.77
N VAL A 85 -13.72 -6.51 -10.06
CA VAL A 85 -12.49 -5.86 -9.58
C VAL A 85 -11.64 -5.37 -10.74
N ASP A 86 -11.55 -6.14 -11.82
CA ASP A 86 -10.76 -5.79 -13.02
C ASP A 86 -11.29 -4.55 -13.74
N HIS A 87 -12.57 -4.20 -13.56
CA HIS A 87 -13.15 -2.95 -14.11
C HIS A 87 -12.53 -1.70 -13.46
N TYR A 88 -12.19 -1.78 -12.17
CA TYR A 88 -11.55 -0.69 -11.42
C TYR A 88 -10.03 -0.82 -11.34
N PHE A 89 -9.50 -2.04 -11.42
CA PHE A 89 -8.07 -2.35 -11.34
C PHE A 89 -7.64 -3.22 -12.53
N PRO A 90 -7.64 -2.70 -13.76
CA PRO A 90 -7.30 -3.48 -14.93
C PRO A 90 -5.87 -4.00 -14.85
N ALA A 91 -5.69 -5.31 -15.08
CA ALA A 91 -4.38 -5.96 -15.09
C ALA A 91 -3.47 -5.44 -16.22
N GLU A 92 -4.07 -5.04 -17.34
CA GLU A 92 -3.40 -4.49 -18.50
C GLU A 92 -3.59 -2.97 -18.54
N GLY A 93 -2.51 -2.22 -18.28
CA GLY A 93 -2.60 -0.77 -18.25
C GLY A 93 -1.28 -0.07 -17.98
N ARG A 94 -1.27 1.24 -18.20
CA ARG A 94 -0.15 2.12 -17.80
C ARG A 94 0.07 1.97 -16.30
N LYS A 95 1.33 1.88 -15.86
CA LYS A 95 1.69 1.99 -14.44
C LYS A 95 1.28 3.38 -13.93
N ILE A 96 0.12 3.46 -13.29
CA ILE A 96 -0.35 4.66 -12.60
C ILE A 96 0.24 4.72 -11.19
N GLY A 97 0.57 5.94 -10.74
CA GLY A 97 1.04 6.16 -9.37
C GLY A 97 -0.08 5.91 -8.35
N VAL A 98 0.30 5.68 -7.09
CA VAL A 98 -0.67 5.43 -6.00
C VAL A 98 -1.67 6.58 -5.84
N THR A 99 -1.22 7.83 -5.94
CA THR A 99 -2.07 9.03 -5.85
C THR A 99 -3.09 9.07 -6.98
N ASP A 100 -2.65 8.89 -8.22
CA ASP A 100 -3.54 8.87 -9.38
C ASP A 100 -4.55 7.72 -9.28
N ARG A 101 -4.11 6.54 -8.84
CA ARG A 101 -4.98 5.38 -8.63
C ARG A 101 -6.08 5.66 -7.61
N TRP A 102 -5.72 6.22 -6.46
CA TRP A 102 -6.69 6.57 -5.42
C TRP A 102 -7.77 7.50 -5.94
N ARG A 103 -7.38 8.54 -6.67
CA ARG A 103 -8.34 9.48 -7.25
C ARG A 103 -9.20 8.81 -8.32
N GLN A 104 -8.59 8.17 -9.31
CA GLN A 104 -9.30 7.59 -10.47
C GLN A 104 -10.29 6.50 -10.05
N VAL A 105 -9.87 5.58 -9.18
CA VAL A 105 -10.74 4.48 -8.73
C VAL A 105 -11.95 5.01 -7.98
N VAL A 106 -11.74 5.95 -7.04
CA VAL A 106 -12.84 6.52 -6.25
C VAL A 106 -13.76 7.39 -7.12
N GLU A 107 -13.21 8.11 -8.11
CA GLU A 107 -14.01 8.85 -9.08
C GLU A 107 -14.85 7.93 -9.97
N HIS A 108 -14.27 6.86 -10.53
CA HIS A 108 -15.00 5.87 -11.31
C HIS A 108 -16.11 5.19 -10.50
N LEU A 109 -15.84 4.79 -9.25
CA LEU A 109 -16.86 4.20 -8.38
C LEU A 109 -18.03 5.15 -8.10
N TYR A 110 -17.75 6.45 -7.98
CA TYR A 110 -18.78 7.45 -7.77
C TYR A 110 -19.59 7.70 -9.04
N GLU A 111 -18.92 7.77 -10.20
CA GLU A 111 -19.57 7.95 -11.51
C GLU A 111 -20.45 6.75 -11.89
N ASP A 112 -20.02 5.53 -11.58
CA ASP A 112 -20.80 4.30 -11.74
C ASP A 112 -21.96 4.19 -10.73
N GLY A 113 -22.04 5.10 -9.75
CA GLY A 113 -23.05 5.09 -8.69
C GLY A 113 -22.88 3.95 -7.68
N THR A 114 -21.70 3.30 -7.65
CA THR A 114 -21.38 2.21 -6.73
C THR A 114 -21.13 2.72 -5.31
N ILE A 115 -20.69 3.97 -5.17
CA ILE A 115 -20.57 4.67 -3.88
C ILE A 115 -21.36 5.97 -3.88
N SER A 116 -21.84 6.37 -2.71
CA SER A 116 -22.73 7.52 -2.52
C SER A 116 -22.02 8.88 -2.59
N GLY A 117 -20.70 8.91 -2.47
CA GLY A 117 -19.90 10.13 -2.41
C GLY A 117 -18.41 9.88 -2.57
N LYS A 118 -17.65 10.96 -2.74
CA LYS A 118 -16.18 10.94 -2.86
C LYS A 118 -15.53 12.03 -2.02
N PRO A 119 -14.27 11.85 -1.59
CA PRO A 119 -13.53 12.89 -0.88
C PRO A 119 -13.34 14.17 -1.69
N ASP A 120 -13.21 15.28 -0.99
CA ASP A 120 -12.73 16.53 -1.56
C ASP A 120 -11.19 16.51 -1.62
N TRP A 121 -10.66 16.24 -2.82
CA TRP A 121 -9.23 16.16 -3.09
C TRP A 121 -8.50 17.51 -2.93
N GLY A 122 -9.20 18.62 -2.75
CA GLY A 122 -8.61 19.93 -2.49
C GLY A 122 -8.13 20.13 -1.05
N GLN A 123 -8.45 19.20 -0.15
CA GLN A 123 -8.14 19.35 1.27
C GLN A 123 -6.72 18.89 1.64
N LYS A 124 -6.27 19.32 2.83
CA LYS A 124 -4.92 19.08 3.34
C LYS A 124 -4.54 17.59 3.41
N PHE A 125 -5.48 16.70 3.73
CA PHE A 125 -5.17 15.26 3.80
C PHE A 125 -4.63 14.73 2.47
N TRP A 126 -5.16 15.25 1.35
CA TRP A 126 -4.75 14.83 0.02
C TRP A 126 -3.36 15.34 -0.35
N SER A 127 -3.05 16.60 -0.01
CA SER A 127 -1.71 17.15 -0.21
C SER A 127 -0.68 16.42 0.64
N ASP A 128 -1.02 16.08 1.89
CA ASP A 128 -0.14 15.33 2.79
C ASP A 128 0.13 13.92 2.23
N PHE A 129 -0.90 13.23 1.74
CA PHE A 129 -0.76 11.92 1.10
C PHE A 129 0.07 11.96 -0.18
N THR A 130 -0.14 12.98 -1.01
CA THR A 130 0.64 13.16 -2.24
C THR A 130 2.13 13.34 -1.91
N ASN A 131 2.45 14.16 -0.91
CA ASN A 131 3.83 14.32 -0.45
C ASN A 131 4.41 13.02 0.12
N LEU A 132 3.64 12.28 0.92
CA LEU A 132 4.06 10.97 1.45
C LEU A 132 4.38 9.96 0.34
N ALA A 133 3.54 9.89 -0.71
CA ALA A 133 3.77 9.02 -1.86
C ALA A 133 5.05 9.38 -2.62
N GLU A 134 5.30 10.68 -2.83
CA GLU A 134 6.54 11.17 -3.44
C GLU A 134 7.78 10.86 -2.59
N TRP A 135 7.67 10.97 -1.27
CA TRP A 135 8.74 10.59 -0.36
C TRP A 135 9.05 9.10 -0.45
N ARG A 136 8.03 8.23 -0.46
CA ARG A 136 8.23 6.79 -0.68
C ARG A 136 8.98 6.54 -1.99
N ASN A 137 8.56 7.16 -3.10
CA ASN A 137 9.22 7.01 -4.39
C ASN A 137 10.69 7.44 -4.31
N GLY A 138 10.98 8.55 -3.65
CA GLY A 138 12.34 9.03 -3.46
C GLY A 138 13.21 8.10 -2.58
N LEU A 139 12.63 7.47 -1.55
CA LEU A 139 13.30 6.49 -0.71
C LEU A 139 13.64 5.20 -1.47
N ILE A 140 12.68 4.62 -2.22
CA ILE A 140 12.87 3.34 -2.92
C ILE A 140 13.75 3.45 -4.16
N HIS A 141 13.80 4.63 -4.79
CA HIS A 141 14.59 4.88 -5.99
C HIS A 141 15.92 5.61 -5.70
N GLY A 142 16.34 5.66 -4.43
CA GLY A 142 17.64 6.20 -4.03
C GLY A 142 17.80 7.71 -4.23
N ARG A 143 16.71 8.46 -4.45
CA ARG A 143 16.78 9.94 -4.55
C ARG A 143 17.21 10.54 -3.22
N VAL A 144 16.75 9.99 -2.09
CA VAL A 144 17.17 10.40 -0.74
C VAL A 144 18.69 10.39 -0.53
N SER A 145 19.43 9.56 -1.28
CA SER A 145 20.88 9.42 -1.15
C SER A 145 21.67 10.40 -2.02
N ARG A 146 21.00 11.31 -2.73
CA ARG A 146 21.66 12.35 -3.53
C ARG A 146 22.22 13.44 -2.63
N PRO A 147 23.38 14.03 -2.98
CA PRO A 147 23.93 15.15 -2.22
C PRO A 147 23.02 16.38 -2.36
N ASP A 148 22.71 17.01 -1.23
CA ASP A 148 22.06 18.32 -1.23
C ASP A 148 23.14 19.40 -1.38
N THR A 149 23.23 20.00 -2.57
CA THR A 149 24.25 20.99 -2.90
C THR A 149 23.63 22.21 -3.58
N ASP A 150 24.19 23.38 -3.27
CA ASP A 150 23.77 24.64 -3.86
C ASP A 150 23.89 24.61 -5.39
N GLY A 151 22.91 25.19 -6.08
CA GLY A 151 22.90 25.28 -7.56
C GLY A 151 22.26 24.10 -8.29
N LEU A 152 21.89 23.00 -7.60
CA LEU A 152 21.15 21.89 -8.23
C LEU A 152 19.69 22.27 -8.54
N ALA A 153 19.19 21.76 -9.67
CA ALA A 153 17.77 21.86 -10.00
C ALA A 153 16.94 21.07 -8.98
N SER A 154 15.71 21.53 -8.68
CA SER A 154 14.84 20.90 -7.67
C SER A 154 14.64 19.38 -7.88
N LYS A 155 14.53 18.93 -9.14
CA LYS A 155 14.40 17.50 -9.48
C LYS A 155 15.64 16.65 -9.14
N GLU A 156 16.79 17.29 -8.97
CA GLU A 156 18.08 16.63 -8.72
C GLU A 156 18.39 16.51 -7.24
N ARG A 157 17.71 17.30 -6.40
CA ARG A 157 17.84 17.29 -4.94
C ARG A 157 17.29 16.00 -4.31
N PRO A 158 17.76 15.64 -3.11
CA PRO A 158 17.21 14.51 -2.38
C PRO A 158 15.73 14.71 -2.06
N LEU A 159 14.98 13.60 -2.08
CA LEU A 159 13.57 13.57 -1.73
C LEU A 159 13.26 12.29 -0.94
N PRO A 160 12.75 12.39 0.29
CA PRO A 160 12.88 13.58 1.15
C PRO A 160 14.36 13.97 1.36
N SER A 161 14.62 15.20 1.80
CA SER A 161 15.94 15.57 2.32
C SER A 161 16.22 14.87 3.66
N ILE A 162 17.49 14.86 4.09
CA ILE A 162 17.88 14.27 5.38
C ILE A 162 17.26 15.06 6.53
N GLU A 163 17.26 16.39 6.43
CA GLU A 163 16.67 17.30 7.42
C GLU A 163 15.16 17.07 7.54
N GLN A 164 14.48 16.85 6.41
CA GLN A 164 13.06 16.49 6.40
C GLN A 164 12.80 15.16 7.12
N LEU A 165 13.66 14.16 6.95
CA LEU A 165 13.54 12.88 7.66
C LEU A 165 13.84 13.01 9.16
N GLN A 166 14.86 13.78 9.52
CA GLN A 166 15.25 14.00 10.92
C GLN A 166 14.22 14.82 11.69
N GLY A 167 13.57 15.79 11.02
CA GLY A 167 12.53 16.63 11.61
C GLY A 167 11.14 16.00 11.59
N LEU A 168 10.97 14.80 11.03
CA LEU A 168 9.66 14.16 10.91
C LEU A 168 9.20 13.59 12.24
N GLU A 169 8.02 14.02 12.70
CA GLU A 169 7.39 13.45 13.89
C GLU A 169 7.11 11.95 13.69
N ALA A 170 7.39 11.16 14.72
CA ALA A 170 7.06 9.74 14.69
C ALA A 170 5.54 9.52 14.53
N GLY A 171 5.15 8.62 13.63
CA GLY A 171 3.73 8.35 13.37
C GLY A 171 3.09 9.33 12.39
N TRP A 172 3.84 10.32 11.87
CA TRP A 172 3.33 11.24 10.86
C TRP A 172 2.80 10.50 9.62
N ALA A 173 3.55 9.53 9.09
CA ALA A 173 3.17 8.84 7.86
C ALA A 173 1.90 7.99 8.08
N ILE A 174 1.80 7.35 9.25
CA ILE A 174 0.59 6.62 9.66
C ILE A 174 -0.60 7.56 9.75
N ASN A 175 -0.44 8.72 10.41
CA ASN A 175 -1.50 9.70 10.56
C ASN A 175 -2.03 10.20 9.21
N VAL A 176 -1.16 10.39 8.22
CA VAL A 176 -1.55 10.79 6.86
C VAL A 176 -2.46 9.73 6.22
N VAL A 177 -2.08 8.45 6.28
CA VAL A 177 -2.87 7.37 5.67
C VAL A 177 -4.15 7.08 6.45
N THR A 178 -4.11 7.15 7.78
CA THR A 178 -5.31 7.06 8.61
C THR A 178 -6.32 8.14 8.24
N ARG A 179 -5.88 9.39 8.06
CA ARG A 179 -6.76 10.48 7.62
C ARG A 179 -7.31 10.25 6.21
N LEU A 180 -6.49 9.77 5.28
CA LEU A 180 -6.93 9.42 3.93
C LEU A 180 -8.09 8.41 3.96
N ILE A 181 -7.93 7.33 4.74
CA ILE A 181 -8.97 6.30 4.88
C ILE A 181 -10.21 6.86 5.59
N CYS A 182 -10.04 7.62 6.67
CA CYS A 182 -11.17 8.25 7.37
C CYS A 182 -12.00 9.18 6.47
N GLU A 183 -11.36 10.02 5.66
CA GLU A 183 -12.08 10.92 4.75
C GLU A 183 -12.78 10.17 3.62
N LEU A 184 -12.22 9.05 3.12
CA LEU A 184 -12.93 8.15 2.22
C LEU A 184 -14.23 7.63 2.84
N HIS A 185 -14.15 7.03 4.01
CA HIS A 185 -15.32 6.45 4.69
C HIS A 185 -16.37 7.49 5.05
N LYS A 186 -15.93 8.66 5.52
CA LYS A 186 -16.80 9.80 5.81
C LYS A 186 -17.56 10.27 4.58
N SER A 187 -16.89 10.37 3.42
CA SER A 187 -17.53 10.77 2.16
C SER A 187 -18.53 9.75 1.63
N VAL A 188 -18.28 8.45 1.85
CA VAL A 188 -19.18 7.37 1.43
C VAL A 188 -20.28 7.09 2.46
N GLY A 189 -20.14 7.58 3.69
CA GLY A 189 -21.08 7.32 4.79
C GLY A 189 -20.98 5.91 5.37
N THR A 190 -19.78 5.32 5.36
CA THR A 190 -19.50 3.97 5.90
C THR A 190 -18.61 4.04 7.14
N PRO A 191 -18.65 3.02 8.03
CA PRO A 191 -17.74 2.98 9.17
C PRO A 191 -16.30 2.73 8.72
N THR A 192 -15.33 3.31 9.42
CA THR A 192 -13.92 3.00 9.22
C THR A 192 -13.60 1.59 9.72
N PRO A 193 -12.54 0.93 9.21
CA PRO A 193 -12.12 -0.37 9.71
C PRO A 193 -11.76 -0.34 11.19
N ASN A 194 -12.15 -1.38 11.93
CA ASN A 194 -11.91 -1.49 13.37
C ASN A 194 -10.42 -1.57 13.76
N TRP A 195 -9.56 -1.99 12.84
CA TRP A 195 -8.11 -2.06 13.04
C TRP A 195 -7.42 -0.71 12.82
N LEU A 196 -8.11 0.25 12.20
CA LEU A 196 -7.61 1.59 11.97
C LEU A 196 -7.74 2.39 13.28
N ALA A 197 -6.82 2.16 14.21
CA ALA A 197 -6.73 3.00 15.39
C ALA A 197 -6.22 4.39 14.97
N LEU A 198 -6.94 5.44 15.36
CA LEU A 198 -6.34 6.77 15.41
C LEU A 198 -5.17 6.68 16.41
N PRO A 199 -3.94 7.04 16.03
CA PRO A 199 -2.87 7.16 17.02
C PRO A 199 -3.29 8.24 18.01
N SER A 200 -3.90 7.84 19.11
CA SER A 200 -4.05 8.64 20.29
C SER A 200 -2.64 8.85 20.79
N LYS A 201 -2.01 9.96 20.33
CA LYS A 201 -0.65 10.44 20.63
C LYS A 201 0.23 9.34 21.22
N LEU A 202 1.18 8.80 20.43
CA LEU A 202 2.28 7.97 20.94
C LEU A 202 2.67 8.48 22.33
N ALA A 203 2.30 7.71 23.37
CA ALA A 203 2.27 8.16 24.75
C ALA A 203 3.68 8.41 25.31
#